data_AF-A0AAD9XMH7-F1
#
_entry.id   AF-A0AAD9XMH7-F1
#
_cell.length_a   1.000
_cell.length_b   1.000
_cell.length_c   1.000
_cell.angle_alpha   90.00
_cell.angle_beta   90.00
_cell.angle_gamma   90.00
#
_symmetry.space_group_name_H-M   'P 1'
#
loop_
_entity.id
_entity.type
_entity.pdbx_description
1 polymer ?
#
loop_
_entity_poly.entity_id
_entity_poly.type
_entity_poly.pdbx_seq_one_letter_code
_entity_poly.pdbx_strand_id
1 'polypeptide(L)'
;MIADVRMLAYGCPADTLDKYVQIGESATIESLRRFCDVVIEVFEKQYLRKPDKDDIASLLQEGDDRGFLGILDCMHWHWKNCPTAWHGTHTNGFKRVPTLILEVVASKNLWIWHAFFGMAGTNNDITVLDRSPLFYDLINGVEPPYDANGKLRHHNALNTKL
;
A
#
# COMPACT_ATOMS: atom_id res chain seq x y z
N MET A 1 11.77 17.73 -13.14
CA MET A 1 10.95 16.69 -13.79
C MET A 1 11.75 15.47 -14.27
N ILE A 2 12.68 15.59 -15.24
CA ILE A 2 13.42 14.40 -15.76
C ILE A 2 14.23 13.71 -14.65
N ALA A 3 14.90 14.47 -13.79
CA ALA A 3 15.62 13.93 -12.64
C ALA A 3 14.66 13.14 -11.72
N ASP A 4 13.54 13.75 -11.34
CA ASP A 4 12.53 13.15 -10.45
C ASP A 4 11.96 11.83 -11.00
N VAL A 5 11.57 11.81 -12.28
CA VAL A 5 11.03 10.59 -12.92
C VAL A 5 12.07 9.48 -12.96
N ARG A 6 13.34 9.79 -13.20
CA ARG A 6 14.43 8.79 -13.18
C ARG A 6 14.70 8.25 -11.78
N MET A 7 14.65 9.11 -10.76
CA MET A 7 14.76 8.67 -9.37
C MET A 7 13.64 7.70 -9.00
N LEU A 8 12.39 8.03 -9.37
CA LEU A 8 11.24 7.18 -9.07
C LEU A 8 11.21 5.87 -9.87
N ALA A 9 11.50 5.93 -11.18
CA ALA A 9 11.41 4.77 -12.06
C ALA A 9 12.58 3.78 -11.88
N TYR A 10 13.78 4.29 -11.57
CA TYR A 10 15.00 3.48 -11.58
C TYR A 10 15.75 3.46 -10.23
N GLY A 11 15.30 4.22 -9.23
CA GLY A 11 15.98 4.31 -7.94
C GLY A 11 17.36 4.97 -8.05
N CYS A 12 17.55 5.88 -9.01
CA CYS A 12 18.82 6.57 -9.20
C CYS A 12 19.18 7.43 -7.97
N PRO A 13 20.42 7.35 -7.45
CA PRO A 13 20.92 8.28 -6.44
C PRO A 13 20.94 9.72 -6.95
N ALA A 14 20.58 10.68 -6.10
CA ALA A 14 20.45 12.09 -6.49
C ALA A 14 21.79 12.72 -6.95
N ASP A 15 22.89 12.34 -6.31
CA ASP A 15 24.27 12.77 -6.64
C ASP A 15 24.71 12.31 -8.05
N THR A 16 24.21 11.17 -8.53
CA THR A 16 24.55 10.66 -9.87
C THR A 16 23.87 11.42 -11.00
N LEU A 17 22.80 12.16 -10.72
CA LEU A 17 22.01 12.86 -11.74
C LEU A 17 22.61 14.20 -12.15
N ASP A 18 23.52 14.77 -11.35
CA ASP A 18 24.24 16.00 -11.71
C ASP A 18 24.98 15.85 -13.05
N LYS A 19 25.55 14.67 -13.33
CA LYS A 19 26.25 14.39 -14.61
C LYS A 19 25.34 14.42 -15.84
N TYR A 20 24.03 14.19 -15.67
CA TYR A 20 23.08 14.06 -16.77
C TYR A 20 22.17 15.29 -16.91
N VAL A 21 21.81 15.89 -15.78
CA VAL A 21 20.81 16.97 -15.70
C VAL A 21 21.43 18.28 -15.22
N GLN A 22 22.70 18.27 -14.76
CA GLN A 22 23.43 19.44 -14.25
C GLN A 22 22.71 20.15 -13.11
N ILE A 23 22.13 19.37 -12.20
CA ILE A 23 21.43 19.84 -11.01
C ILE A 23 22.13 19.23 -9.79
N GLY A 24 22.48 20.10 -8.84
CA GLY A 24 23.07 19.67 -7.57
C GLY A 24 22.17 18.72 -6.78
N GLU A 25 22.78 17.84 -5.98
CA GLU A 25 22.08 16.80 -5.22
C GLU A 25 20.91 17.35 -4.37
N SER A 26 21.16 18.42 -3.61
CA SER A 26 20.14 19.04 -2.73
C SER A 26 18.94 19.56 -3.52
N ALA A 27 19.18 20.23 -4.64
CA ALA A 27 18.13 20.73 -5.52
C ALA A 27 17.35 19.59 -6.20
N THR A 28 18.02 18.48 -6.52
CA THR A 28 17.38 17.27 -7.06
C THR A 28 16.46 16.62 -6.02
N ILE A 29 16.90 16.50 -4.77
CA ILE A 29 16.07 15.98 -3.67
C ILE A 29 14.87 16.89 -3.41
N GLU A 30 15.07 18.20 -3.41
CA GLU A 30 13.97 19.17 -3.22
C GLU A 30 12.98 19.13 -4.39
N SER A 31 13.47 19.05 -5.63
CA SER A 31 12.64 18.89 -6.83
C SER A 31 11.79 17.62 -6.74
N LEU A 32 12.37 16.49 -6.33
CA LEU A 32 11.65 15.24 -6.17
C LEU A 32 10.54 15.35 -5.13
N ARG A 33 10.81 16.00 -3.98
CA ARG A 33 9.78 16.21 -2.94
C ARG A 33 8.60 17.00 -3.47
N ARG A 34 8.86 18.16 -4.08
CA ARG A 34 7.80 19.01 -4.67
C ARG A 34 7.04 18.29 -5.78
N PHE A 35 7.72 17.48 -6.59
CA PHE A 35 7.09 16.67 -7.62
C PHE A 35 6.11 15.65 -6.99
N CYS A 36 6.54 14.92 -5.95
CA CYS A 36 5.68 14.00 -5.23
C CYS A 36 4.48 14.72 -4.58
N ASP A 37 4.70 15.89 -3.97
CA ASP A 37 3.62 16.67 -3.34
C ASP A 37 2.54 17.03 -4.37
N VAL A 38 2.92 17.48 -5.57
CA VAL A 38 1.98 17.79 -6.66
C VAL A 38 1.27 16.54 -7.17
N VAL A 39 1.98 15.42 -7.33
CA VAL A 39 1.36 14.14 -7.73
C VAL A 39 0.32 13.72 -6.70
N ILE A 40 0.65 13.81 -5.42
CA ILE A 40 -0.29 13.52 -4.33
C ILE A 40 -1.49 14.47 -4.43
N GLU A 41 -1.28 15.79 -4.49
CA GLU A 41 -2.36 16.77 -4.57
C GLU A 41 -3.34 16.50 -5.74
N VAL A 42 -2.80 16.13 -6.90
CA VAL A 42 -3.61 15.87 -8.11
C VAL A 42 -4.37 14.55 -8.01
N PHE A 43 -3.74 13.50 -7.49
CA PHE A 43 -4.27 12.14 -7.60
C PHE A 43 -4.85 11.59 -6.29
N GLU A 44 -4.59 12.21 -5.13
CA GLU A 44 -4.95 11.65 -3.82
C GLU A 44 -6.45 11.40 -3.70
N LYS A 45 -7.27 12.32 -4.22
CA LYS A 45 -8.73 12.28 -4.11
C LYS A 45 -9.34 11.11 -4.87
N GLN A 46 -8.65 10.61 -5.90
CA GLN A 46 -9.15 9.52 -6.72
C GLN A 46 -8.44 8.19 -6.41
N TYR A 47 -7.13 8.23 -6.12
CA TYR A 47 -6.29 7.03 -6.04
C TYR A 47 -5.72 6.75 -4.65
N LEU A 48 -5.65 7.73 -3.75
CA LEU A 48 -5.13 7.56 -2.38
C LEU A 48 -6.23 7.80 -1.32
N ARG A 49 -7.47 7.46 -1.65
CA ARG A 49 -8.60 7.51 -0.72
C ARG A 49 -9.05 6.09 -0.32
N LYS A 50 -9.74 5.99 0.81
CA LYS A 50 -10.48 4.76 1.15
C LYS A 50 -11.56 4.51 0.08
N PRO A 51 -11.81 3.25 -0.31
CA PRO A 51 -12.96 2.91 -1.14
C PRO A 51 -14.25 3.41 -0.47
N ASP A 52 -15.12 4.03 -1.26
CA ASP A 52 -16.44 4.45 -0.77
C ASP A 52 -17.46 3.32 -0.93
N LYS A 53 -18.73 3.59 -0.62
CA LYS A 53 -19.79 2.58 -0.67
C LYS A 53 -20.03 2.07 -2.09
N ASP A 54 -19.90 2.92 -3.09
CA ASP A 54 -20.13 2.56 -4.50
C ASP A 54 -18.96 1.71 -5.01
N ASP A 55 -17.73 2.06 -4.64
CA ASP A 55 -16.54 1.26 -4.93
C ASP A 55 -16.62 -0.13 -4.29
N ILE A 56 -17.01 -0.20 -3.02
CA ILE A 56 -17.20 -1.45 -2.28
C ILE A 56 -18.29 -2.29 -2.96
N ALA A 57 -19.42 -1.69 -3.36
CA ALA A 57 -20.48 -2.39 -4.07
C ALA A 57 -20.00 -2.94 -5.43
N SER A 58 -19.26 -2.14 -6.20
CA SER A 58 -18.66 -2.57 -7.47
C SER A 58 -17.67 -3.72 -7.26
N LEU A 59 -16.82 -3.63 -6.23
CA LEU A 59 -15.87 -4.67 -5.86
C LEU A 59 -16.55 -5.98 -5.44
N LEU A 60 -17.63 -5.88 -4.66
CA LEU A 60 -18.44 -7.04 -4.27
C LEU A 60 -19.12 -7.67 -5.48
N GLN A 61 -19.67 -6.86 -6.39
CA GLN A 61 -20.30 -7.35 -7.62
C GLN A 61 -19.29 -8.02 -8.56
N GLU A 62 -18.07 -7.48 -8.69
CA GLU A 62 -16.99 -8.14 -9.43
C GLU A 62 -16.53 -9.46 -8.78
N GLY A 63 -16.69 -9.52 -7.46
CA GLY A 63 -16.36 -10.62 -6.58
C GLY A 63 -17.52 -11.57 -6.29
N ASP A 64 -18.69 -11.45 -6.94
CA ASP A 64 -19.92 -12.21 -6.60
C ASP A 64 -19.70 -13.73 -6.64
N ASP A 65 -18.85 -14.21 -7.55
CA ASP A 65 -18.48 -15.63 -7.62
C ASP A 65 -17.56 -16.10 -6.48
N ARG A 66 -16.95 -15.16 -5.73
CA ARG A 66 -15.85 -15.41 -4.78
C ARG A 66 -16.13 -14.92 -3.36
N GLY A 67 -17.04 -13.97 -3.15
CA GLY A 67 -17.38 -13.43 -1.83
C GLY A 67 -16.28 -12.57 -1.18
N PHE A 68 -15.39 -11.97 -1.97
CA PHE A 68 -14.28 -11.14 -1.50
C PHE A 68 -14.22 -9.79 -2.22
N LEU A 69 -13.72 -8.77 -1.53
CA LEU A 69 -13.44 -7.44 -2.07
C LEU A 69 -12.17 -7.48 -2.94
N GLY A 70 -12.32 -7.77 -4.23
CA GLY A 70 -11.18 -7.83 -5.15
C GLY A 70 -10.11 -8.88 -4.78
N ILE A 71 -8.89 -8.70 -5.30
CA ILE A 71 -7.70 -9.43 -4.87
C ILE A 71 -7.04 -8.59 -3.77
N LEU A 72 -7.24 -9.01 -2.52
CA LEU A 72 -6.54 -8.50 -1.36
C LEU A 72 -5.26 -9.32 -1.17
N ASP A 73 -4.11 -8.66 -1.17
CA ASP A 73 -2.82 -9.33 -0.96
C ASP A 73 -1.89 -8.48 -0.09
N CYS A 74 -1.05 -9.17 0.67
CA CYS A 74 0.01 -8.60 1.51
C CYS A 74 1.36 -9.10 0.99
N MET A 75 2.16 -8.20 0.42
CA MET A 75 3.48 -8.54 -0.11
C MET A 75 4.60 -8.00 0.77
N HIS A 76 5.56 -8.88 1.13
CA HIS A 76 6.82 -8.47 1.72
C HIS A 76 7.84 -8.08 0.65
N TRP A 77 8.15 -6.80 0.55
CA TRP A 77 9.13 -6.26 -0.39
C TRP A 77 10.46 -5.99 0.29
N HIS A 78 11.54 -6.54 -0.26
CA HIS A 78 12.88 -6.29 0.28
C HIS A 78 13.25 -4.81 0.17
N TRP A 79 13.56 -4.20 1.30
CA TRP A 79 13.96 -2.80 1.37
C TRP A 79 15.49 -2.69 1.36
N LYS A 80 16.07 -2.76 0.16
CA LYS A 80 17.52 -2.75 -0.05
C LYS A 80 18.23 -1.54 0.57
N ASN A 81 17.60 -0.37 0.49
CA ASN A 81 18.13 0.90 1.00
C ASN A 81 17.45 1.32 2.32
N CYS A 82 17.09 0.35 3.18
CA CYS A 82 16.51 0.65 4.48
C CYS A 82 17.48 1.47 5.34
N PRO A 83 17.08 2.61 5.91
CA PRO A 83 17.91 3.35 6.86
C PRO A 83 18.34 2.45 8.03
N THR A 84 19.59 2.56 8.48
CA THR A 84 20.11 1.74 9.59
C THR A 84 19.25 1.83 10.85
N ALA A 85 18.70 3.01 11.13
CA ALA A 85 17.79 3.23 12.26
C ALA A 85 16.51 2.37 12.20
N TRP A 86 16.10 1.92 11.01
CA TRP A 86 14.86 1.19 10.77
C TRP A 86 15.11 -0.30 10.47
N HIS A 87 16.37 -0.71 10.31
CA HIS A 87 16.75 -2.10 10.05
C HIS A 87 16.18 -3.05 11.11
N GLY A 88 16.39 -2.77 12.40
CA GLY A 88 15.97 -3.66 13.47
C GLY A 88 14.46 -3.87 13.51
N THR A 89 13.68 -2.81 13.29
CA THR A 89 12.22 -2.86 13.34
C THR A 89 11.58 -3.44 12.09
N HIS A 90 12.26 -3.41 10.93
CA HIS A 90 11.71 -3.89 9.65
C HIS A 90 12.36 -5.18 9.15
N THR A 91 13.31 -5.75 9.91
CA THR A 91 13.90 -7.04 9.57
C THR A 91 12.91 -8.16 9.88
N ASN A 92 12.40 -8.79 8.84
CA ASN A 92 11.59 -9.99 8.98
C ASN A 92 12.49 -11.15 9.44
N GLY A 93 12.13 -11.81 10.56
CA GLY A 93 12.91 -12.91 11.13
C GLY A 93 13.15 -14.10 10.17
N PHE A 94 12.25 -14.32 9.20
CA PHE A 94 12.39 -15.36 8.19
C PHE A 94 13.30 -14.94 7.03
N LYS A 95 13.09 -13.74 6.48
CA LYS A 95 13.85 -13.23 5.32
C LYS A 95 15.24 -12.72 5.73
N ARG A 96 15.45 -12.41 7.02
CA ARG A 96 16.69 -11.86 7.62
C ARG A 96 17.18 -10.58 6.94
N VAL A 97 16.29 -9.88 6.26
CA VAL A 97 16.53 -8.60 5.60
C VAL A 97 15.40 -7.64 5.93
N PRO A 98 15.65 -6.32 5.88
CA PRO A 98 14.58 -5.34 5.99
C PRO A 98 13.55 -5.54 4.88
N THR A 99 12.27 -5.52 5.24
CA THR A 99 11.15 -5.57 4.31
C THR A 99 10.13 -4.49 4.62
N LEU A 100 9.54 -3.91 3.58
CA LEU A 100 8.29 -3.16 3.68
C LEU A 100 7.14 -4.10 3.34
N ILE A 101 6.05 -3.97 4.09
CA ILE A 101 4.80 -4.67 3.78
C ILE A 101 3.94 -3.74 2.95
N LEU A 102 3.47 -4.26 1.82
CA LEU A 102 2.50 -3.62 0.96
C LEU A 102 1.20 -4.41 1.04
N GLU A 103 0.16 -3.80 1.60
CA GLU A 103 -1.21 -4.26 1.52
C GLU A 103 -1.90 -3.57 0.35
N VAL A 104 -2.51 -4.34 -0.56
CA VAL A 104 -3.22 -3.78 -1.72
C VAL A 104 -4.57 -4.46 -1.92
N VAL A 105 -5.58 -3.67 -2.24
CA VAL A 105 -6.84 -4.14 -2.82
C VAL A 105 -6.89 -3.68 -4.26
N ALA A 106 -6.95 -4.63 -5.18
CA ALA A 106 -7.10 -4.35 -6.60
C ALA A 106 -8.24 -5.16 -7.25
N SER A 107 -8.91 -4.56 -8.22
CA SER A 107 -9.93 -5.22 -9.05
C SER A 107 -9.31 -5.88 -10.29
N LYS A 108 -10.10 -6.68 -11.02
CA LYS A 108 -9.64 -7.43 -12.20
C LYS A 108 -9.19 -6.51 -13.34
N ASN A 109 -9.71 -5.29 -13.40
CA ASN A 109 -9.31 -4.25 -14.34
C ASN A 109 -8.00 -3.53 -13.94
N LEU A 110 -7.27 -4.06 -12.95
CA LEU A 110 -6.01 -3.52 -12.41
C LEU A 110 -6.15 -2.18 -11.68
N TRP A 111 -7.38 -1.76 -11.36
CA TRP A 111 -7.59 -0.60 -10.52
C TRP A 111 -7.19 -0.90 -9.09
N ILE A 112 -6.35 -0.04 -8.51
CA ILE A 112 -5.91 -0.12 -7.12
C ILE A 112 -6.84 0.76 -6.29
N TRP A 113 -7.65 0.11 -5.45
CA TRP A 113 -8.63 0.76 -4.58
C TRP A 113 -8.03 1.15 -3.24
N HIS A 114 -7.05 0.39 -2.79
CA HIS A 114 -6.34 0.62 -1.54
C HIS A 114 -4.90 0.18 -1.71
N ALA A 115 -3.97 0.99 -1.22
CA ALA A 115 -2.58 0.62 -1.05
C ALA A 115 -2.09 1.19 0.27
N PHE A 116 -1.54 0.33 1.13
CA PHE A 116 -0.97 0.72 2.41
C PHE A 116 0.43 0.14 2.54
N PHE A 117 1.40 1.03 2.79
CA PHE A 117 2.77 0.65 3.08
C PHE A 117 3.01 0.81 4.57
N GLY A 118 3.34 -0.28 5.25
CA GLY A 118 3.81 -0.18 6.61
C GLY A 118 3.49 -1.39 7.46
N MET A 119 4.46 -1.75 8.29
CA MET A 119 4.34 -1.90 9.73
C MET A 119 5.69 -2.40 10.25
N ALA A 120 6.23 -1.75 11.27
CA ALA A 120 7.36 -2.28 12.01
C ALA A 120 6.95 -3.63 12.66
N GLY A 121 7.88 -4.56 12.69
CA GLY A 121 7.75 -5.87 13.34
C GLY A 121 7.64 -7.05 12.37
N THR A 122 7.55 -8.24 12.95
CA THR A 122 7.27 -9.48 12.22
C THR A 122 5.77 -9.62 12.04
N ASN A 123 5.22 -8.93 11.04
CA ASN A 123 3.80 -9.04 10.71
C ASN A 123 3.61 -10.13 9.64
N ASN A 124 2.58 -10.94 9.81
CA ASN A 124 2.03 -11.85 8.81
C ASN A 124 0.71 -11.29 8.28
N ASP A 125 0.13 -11.93 7.26
CA ASP A 125 -1.09 -11.47 6.59
C ASP A 125 -2.21 -11.14 7.59
N ILE A 126 -2.44 -11.99 8.59
CA ILE A 126 -3.47 -11.77 9.63
C ILE A 126 -3.20 -10.49 10.43
N THR A 127 -1.99 -10.30 10.93
CA THR A 127 -1.66 -9.10 11.72
C THR A 127 -1.66 -7.82 10.88
N VAL A 128 -1.46 -7.94 9.57
CA VAL A 128 -1.60 -6.82 8.62
C VAL A 128 -3.06 -6.43 8.48
N LEU A 129 -3.94 -7.41 8.27
CA LEU A 129 -5.39 -7.17 8.19
C LEU A 129 -5.96 -6.57 9.49
N ASP A 130 -5.53 -7.05 10.66
CA ASP A 130 -6.00 -6.53 11.95
C ASP A 130 -5.65 -5.06 12.20
N ARG A 131 -4.59 -4.57 11.55
CA ARG A 131 -4.09 -3.20 11.69
C ARG A 131 -4.29 -2.38 10.42
N SER A 132 -4.96 -2.97 9.43
CA SER A 132 -5.25 -2.35 8.16
C SER A 132 -6.20 -1.18 8.36
N PRO A 133 -5.89 0.01 7.82
CA PRO A 133 -6.83 1.13 7.80
C PRO A 133 -8.10 0.83 6.97
N LEU A 134 -8.06 -0.19 6.08
CA LEU A 134 -9.24 -0.64 5.35
C LEU A 134 -10.24 -1.35 6.28
N PHE A 135 -9.74 -2.18 7.20
CA PHE A 135 -10.56 -2.98 8.11
C PHE A 135 -10.70 -2.36 9.50
N TYR A 136 -10.02 -1.25 9.79
CA TYR A 136 -10.06 -0.62 11.11
C TYR A 136 -11.49 -0.27 11.55
N ASP A 137 -12.28 0.38 10.69
CA ASP A 137 -13.65 0.78 11.01
C ASP A 137 -14.59 -0.43 11.14
N LEU A 138 -14.30 -1.50 10.38
CA LEU A 138 -15.00 -2.78 10.50
C LEU A 138 -14.71 -3.43 11.85
N ILE A 139 -13.43 -3.62 12.18
CA ILE A 139 -12.99 -4.33 13.39
C ILE A 139 -13.49 -3.59 14.64
N ASN A 140 -13.51 -2.26 14.59
CA ASN A 140 -14.01 -1.42 15.69
C ASN A 140 -15.54 -1.24 15.68
N GLY A 141 -16.27 -1.86 14.75
CA GLY A 141 -17.73 -1.82 14.67
C GLY A 141 -18.32 -0.43 14.35
N VAL A 142 -17.51 0.45 13.75
CA VAL A 142 -17.90 1.80 13.32
C VAL A 142 -18.64 1.74 11.99
N GLU A 143 -18.22 0.86 11.07
CA GLU A 143 -18.95 0.55 9.85
C GLU A 143 -19.83 -0.70 10.04
N PRO A 144 -21.06 -0.71 9.50
CA PRO A 144 -21.86 -1.91 9.58
C PRO A 144 -21.12 -3.05 8.90
N PRO A 145 -21.28 -4.25 9.45
CA PRO A 145 -20.99 -5.46 8.72
C PRO A 145 -21.36 -5.34 7.16
N TYR A 146 -20.67 -5.95 6.11
CA TYR A 146 -21.03 -6.50 4.72
C TYR A 146 -21.20 -8.11 4.42
N ASP A 147 -22.33 -8.65 3.90
CA ASP A 147 -22.96 -10.04 3.71
C ASP A 147 -23.65 -9.90 2.40
N ALA A 148 -23.66 -10.93 1.56
CA ALA A 148 -24.65 -11.37 0.56
C ALA A 148 -25.55 -10.37 -0.24
N ASN A 149 -25.46 -9.06 0.01
CA ASN A 149 -26.28 -7.88 -0.30
C ASN A 149 -25.69 -6.57 0.34
N GLY A 150 -24.52 -6.62 0.99
CA GLY A 150 -24.00 -5.60 1.92
C GLY A 150 -24.09 -5.78 3.47
N LYS A 151 -24.28 -6.94 4.17
CA LYS A 151 -23.96 -7.14 5.66
C LYS A 151 -23.00 -8.23 6.45
N LEU A 152 -21.96 -7.93 7.23
CA LEU A 152 -20.67 -8.67 7.53
C LEU A 152 -20.97 -9.89 8.33
N ARG A 153 -20.42 -11.00 7.85
CA ARG A 153 -20.46 -12.24 8.58
C ARG A 153 -19.14 -12.39 9.31
N HIS A 154 -19.21 -11.91 10.55
CA HIS A 154 -18.65 -12.48 11.77
C HIS A 154 -17.26 -13.11 11.66
N HIS A 155 -16.31 -12.50 12.40
CA HIS A 155 -15.37 -13.18 13.30
C HIS A 155 -15.37 -14.70 13.11
N ASN A 156 -14.55 -15.21 12.17
CA ASN A 156 -14.03 -16.59 12.05
C ASN A 156 -13.65 -17.01 10.61
N ALA A 157 -13.92 -16.20 9.58
CA ALA A 157 -13.63 -16.59 8.19
C ALA A 157 -12.15 -16.46 7.76
N LEU A 158 -11.27 -15.81 8.54
CA LEU A 158 -9.83 -15.79 8.26
C LEU A 158 -9.11 -17.10 8.63
N ASN A 159 -9.81 -18.06 9.23
CA ASN A 159 -9.26 -19.36 9.67
C ASN A 159 -9.63 -20.54 8.78
N THR A 160 -10.14 -20.34 7.57
CA THR A 160 -10.47 -21.47 6.69
C THR A 160 -10.00 -21.21 5.26
N LYS A 161 -8.80 -21.75 4.97
CA LYS A 161 -8.07 -21.78 3.69
C LYS A 161 -7.04 -20.67 3.48
N LEU A 162 -6.00 -20.71 4.31
CA LEU A 162 -4.61 -20.74 3.83
C LEU A 162 -4.02 -22.10 4.19
#